data_AF-A0A940PU02-F1
#
_entry.id   AF-A0A940PU02-F1
#
_cell.length_a   1.000
_cell.length_b   1.000
_cell.length_c   1.000
_cell.angle_alpha   90.00
_cell.angle_beta   90.00
_cell.angle_gamma   90.00
#
_symmetry.space_group_name_H-M   'P 1'
#
loop_
_entity.id
_entity.type
_entity.pdbx_description
1 polymer ?
#
loop_
_entity_poly.entity_id
_entity_poly.type
_entity_poly.pdbx_seq_one_letter_code
_entity_poly.pdbx_strand_id
1 'polypeptide(L)' 'MSAVWIDVQEAISHNKEVISNQDPSMGFSIERETLVLELAAEELVQYADK' A
#
# COMPACT_ATOMS: atom_id res chain seq x y z
N MET A 1 10.31 -1.29 -16.73
CA MET A 1 9.74 -0.78 -15.46
C MET A 1 10.65 0.32 -14.94
N SER A 2 10.11 1.50 -14.70
CA SER A 2 10.79 2.59 -13.99
C SER A 2 10.12 2.77 -12.63
N ALA A 3 10.90 2.83 -11.56
CA ALA A 3 10.35 3.17 -10.25
C ALA A 3 9.90 4.63 -10.25
N VAL A 4 8.69 4.89 -9.77
CA VAL A 4 8.10 6.22 -9.63
C VAL A 4 7.59 6.39 -8.21
N TRP A 5 7.61 7.62 -7.71
CA TRP A 5 6.94 7.95 -6.46
C TRP A 5 5.45 8.16 -6.74
N ILE A 6 4.61 7.56 -5.90
CA ILE A 6 3.14 7.68 -5.96
C ILE A 6 2.60 8.04 -4.59
N ASP A 7 1.35 8.48 -4.54
CA ASP A 7 0.66 8.73 -3.28
C ASP A 7 0.47 7.42 -2.49
N VAL A 8 0.58 7.48 -1.17
CA VAL A 8 0.47 6.28 -0.31
C VAL A 8 -0.90 5.63 -0.40
N GLN A 9 -1.98 6.41 -0.59
CA GLN A 9 -3.33 5.89 -0.76
C GLN A 9 -3.51 5.19 -2.11
N GLU A 10 -2.83 5.70 -3.15
CA GLU A 10 -2.79 5.06 -4.46
C GLU A 10 -2.09 3.69 -4.38
N ALA A 11 -0.95 3.63 -3.68
CA ALA A 11 -0.22 2.38 -3.45
C ALA A 11 -1.04 1.34 -2.68
N ILE A 12 -1.68 1.74 -1.58
CA ILE A 12 -2.55 0.85 -0.78
C ILE A 12 -3.72 0.34 -1.63
N SER A 13 -4.34 1.22 -2.41
CA SER A 13 -5.48 0.86 -3.26
C SER A 13 -5.10 -0.16 -4.33
N HIS A 14 -3.96 0.04 -5.00
CA HIS A 14 -3.41 -0.92 -5.95
C HIS A 14 -3.16 -2.28 -5.31
N ASN A 15 -2.50 -2.30 -4.14
CA ASN A 15 -2.19 -3.55 -3.47
C ASN A 15 -3.46 -4.32 -3.08
N LYS A 16 -4.49 -3.63 -2.59
CA LYS A 16 -5.80 -4.25 -2.28
C LYS A 16 -6.47 -4.85 -3.51
N GLU A 17 -6.39 -4.18 -4.65
CA GLU A 17 -6.91 -4.71 -5.92
C GLU A 17 -6.18 -6.00 -6.31
N VAL A 18 -4.84 -6.02 -6.26
CA VAL A 18 -4.03 -7.21 -6.57
C VAL A 18 -4.36 -8.37 -5.63
N ILE A 19 -4.47 -8.10 -4.32
CA ILE A 19 -4.84 -9.09 -3.29
C ILE A 19 -6.25 -9.65 -3.57
N SER A 20 -7.22 -8.78 -3.83
CA SER A 20 -8.61 -9.18 -4.11
C SER A 20 -8.72 -10.03 -5.37
N ASN A 21 -7.92 -9.71 -6.39
CA ASN A 21 -7.92 -10.43 -7.66
C ASN A 21 -7.11 -11.74 -7.62
N GLN A 22 -6.39 -12.02 -6.52
CA GLN A 22 -5.48 -13.16 -6.39
C GLN A 22 -4.56 -13.29 -7.61
N ASP A 23 -3.96 -12.17 -8.02
CA ASP A 23 -3.16 -12.13 -9.24
C ASP A 23 -2.07 -13.23 -9.19
N PRO A 24 -1.94 -14.08 -10.22
CA PRO A 24 -0.96 -15.17 -10.22
C PRO A 24 0.50 -14.71 -10.09
N SER A 25 0.78 -13.43 -10.40
CA SER A 25 2.09 -12.81 -10.25
C SER A 25 2.30 -12.16 -8.87
N MET A 26 1.28 -12.19 -8.01
CA MET A 26 1.32 -11.64 -6.66
C MET A 26 2.41 -12.33 -5.83
N GLY A 27 3.34 -11.54 -5.32
CA GLY A 27 4.34 -12.01 -4.35
C GLY A 27 3.72 -12.18 -2.96
N PHE A 28 4.23 -13.13 -2.17
CA PHE A 28 3.81 -13.40 -0.78
C PHE A 28 4.08 -12.27 0.24
N SER A 29 4.50 -11.10 -0.24
CA SER A 29 4.83 -9.94 0.60
C SER A 29 3.84 -8.80 0.49
N ILE A 30 2.96 -8.79 -0.53
CA ILE A 30 2.10 -7.63 -0.79
C ILE A 30 1.10 -7.40 0.34
N GLU A 31 0.66 -8.45 1.05
CA GLU A 31 -0.22 -8.30 2.22
C GLU A 31 0.52 -7.62 3.38
N ARG A 32 1.78 -7.99 3.61
CA ARG A 32 2.62 -7.34 4.64
C ARG A 32 2.94 -5.89 4.26
N GLU A 33 3.23 -5.65 2.99
CA GLU A 33 3.46 -4.30 2.46
C GLU A 33 2.21 -3.44 2.66
N THR A 34 1.04 -3.95 2.28
CA THR A 34 -0.24 -3.25 2.47
C THR A 34 -0.46 -2.86 3.93
N LEU A 35 -0.26 -3.79 4.86
CA LEU A 35 -0.40 -3.51 6.29
C LEU A 35 0.55 -2.40 6.76
N VAL A 36 1.82 -2.44 6.34
CA VAL A 36 2.80 -1.42 6.73
C VAL A 36 2.44 -0.05 6.17
N LEU A 37 1.97 0.02 4.91
CA LEU A 37 1.55 1.27 4.29
C LEU A 37 0.31 1.85 4.96
N GLU A 38 -0.68 1.02 5.33
CA GLU A 38 -1.86 1.45 6.08
C GLU A 38 -1.47 2.05 7.44
N LEU A 39 -0.62 1.37 8.21
CA LEU A 39 -0.12 1.89 9.48
C LEU A 39 0.66 3.21 9.30
N ALA A 40 1.50 3.30 8.28
CA ALA A 40 2.24 4.53 7.99
C ALA A 40 1.31 5.69 7.61
N ALA A 41 0.28 5.43 6.81
CA ALA A 41 -0.71 6.44 6.44
C ALA A 41 -1.51 6.94 7.65
N GLU A 42 -1.91 6.05 8.56
CA GLU A 42 -2.58 6.41 9.81
C GLU A 42 -1.69 7.31 10.69
N GLU A 43 -0.43 6.95 10.87
CA GLU A 43 0.54 7.75 11.65
C GLU A 43 0.78 9.14 11.04
N LEU A 44 0.82 9.25 9.70
CA LEU A 44 1.00 10.53 9.02
C LEU A 44 -0.20 11.47 9.21
N VAL A 45 -1.43 10.94 9.17
CA VAL A 45 -2.65 11.72 9.46
C VAL A 45 -2.64 12.19 10.92
N GLN A 46 -2.33 11.28 11.86
CA GLN A 46 -2.24 11.65 13.28
C GLN A 46 -1.17 12.70 13.58
N TYR A 47 -0.09 12.75 12.79
CA TYR A 47 0.94 13.78 12.92
C TYR A 47 0.49 15.12 12.35
N ALA A 48 -0.30 15.14 11.28
CA ALA A 48 -0.82 16.37 10.67
C ALA A 48 -1.84 17.11 11.56
N ASP A 49 -2.53 16.37 12.44
CA ASP A 49 -3.50 16.91 13.39
C ASP A 49 -2.89 17.41 14.72
N LYS A 50 -1.56 17.30 14.90
CA LYS A 50 -0.82 17.81 16.08
C LYS A 50 -0.24 19.19 15.83
#